data_AF-A0A5U8SVG0-F1
#
_entry.id   AF-A0A5U8SVG0-F1
#
_cell.length_a   1.000
_cell.length_b   1.000
_cell.length_c   1.000
_cell.angle_alpha   90.00
_cell.angle_beta   90.00
_cell.angle_gamma   90.00
#
_symmetry.space_group_name_H-M   'P 1'
#
loop_
_entity.id
_entity.type
_entity.pdbx_description
1 polymer ?
#
loop_
_entity_poly.entity_id
_entity_poly.type
_entity_poly.pdbx_seq_one_letter_code
_entity_poly.pdbx_strand_id
1 'polypeptide(L)'
;MATLKDIARQAGVSLATVSRVLNDDPTLSVKEETKLRILEIAEKLEYTVSAQRRHTTGKRQAQRLHFLAVYSYPKTAEINDPYYLSIRHGIELQSERL
;
A
#
# COMPACT_ATOMS: atom_id res chain seq x y z
N MET A 1 -5.81 -16.99 -16.64
CA MET A 1 -5.62 -15.76 -15.84
C MET A 1 -4.95 -14.74 -16.74
N ALA A 2 -5.63 -13.63 -17.07
CA ALA A 2 -5.07 -12.63 -17.96
C ALA A 2 -3.87 -11.92 -17.31
N THR A 3 -2.80 -11.72 -18.06
CA THR A 3 -1.60 -11.03 -17.58
C THR A 3 -1.48 -9.64 -18.21
N LEU A 4 -0.72 -8.74 -17.57
CA LEU A 4 -0.40 -7.43 -18.16
C LEU A 4 0.23 -7.53 -19.55
N LYS A 5 0.93 -8.64 -19.84
CA LYS A 5 1.53 -8.90 -21.16
C LYS A 5 0.46 -9.12 -22.23
N ASP A 6 -0.66 -9.74 -21.87
CA ASP A 6 -1.74 -10.03 -22.81
C ASP A 6 -2.48 -8.74 -23.19
N ILE A 7 -2.77 -7.91 -22.18
CA ILE A 7 -3.34 -6.58 -22.39
C ILE A 7 -2.40 -5.71 -23.24
N ALA A 8 -1.10 -5.70 -22.93
CA ALA A 8 -0.10 -4.92 -23.68
C ALA A 8 -0.02 -5.35 -25.15
N ARG A 9 -0.03 -6.65 -25.42
CA ARG A 9 0.00 -7.22 -26.78
C ARG A 9 -1.24 -6.83 -27.58
N GLN A 10 -2.43 -6.93 -26.97
CA GLN A 10 -3.69 -6.64 -27.64
C GLN A 10 -3.92 -5.14 -27.80
N ALA A 11 -3.45 -4.34 -26.85
CA ALA A 11 -3.48 -2.89 -26.91
C ALA A 11 -2.32 -2.27 -27.69
N GLY A 12 -1.37 -3.06 -28.21
CA GLY A 12 -0.24 -2.57 -29.01
C GLY A 12 0.66 -1.57 -28.29
N VAL A 13 0.80 -1.68 -26.97
CA VAL A 13 1.58 -0.76 -26.14
C VAL A 13 2.56 -1.52 -25.25
N SER A 14 3.50 -0.81 -24.62
CA SER A 14 4.43 -1.43 -23.68
C SER A 14 3.73 -1.89 -22.40
N LEU A 15 4.27 -2.92 -21.76
CA LEU A 15 3.79 -3.39 -20.46
C LEU A 15 3.84 -2.29 -19.38
N ALA A 16 4.85 -1.42 -19.44
CA ALA A 16 4.97 -0.28 -18.53
C ALA A 16 3.82 0.72 -18.74
N THR A 17 3.44 0.99 -19.99
CA THR A 17 2.31 1.87 -20.33
C THR A 17 1.00 1.31 -19.76
N VAL A 18 0.72 0.02 -19.97
CA VAL A 18 -0.49 -0.62 -19.43
C VAL A 18 -0.51 -0.55 -17.91
N SER A 19 0.61 -0.88 -17.24
CA SER A 19 0.67 -0.84 -15.78
C SER A 19 0.42 0.57 -15.24
N ARG A 20 0.99 1.60 -15.86
CA ARG A 20 0.84 2.98 -15.43
C ARG A 20 -0.56 3.53 -15.70
N VAL A 21 -1.17 3.16 -16.83
CA VAL A 21 -2.55 3.53 -17.17
C VAL A 21 -3.55 2.88 -16.22
N LEU A 22 -3.38 1.60 -15.89
CA LEU A 22 -4.24 0.89 -14.93
C LEU A 22 -4.03 1.34 -13.49
N ASN A 23 -2.87 1.92 -13.17
CA ASN A 23 -2.56 2.50 -11.86
C ASN A 23 -2.83 4.02 -11.77
N ASP A 24 -3.38 4.62 -12.83
CA ASP A 24 -3.67 6.06 -12.96
C ASP A 24 -2.48 6.97 -12.57
N ASP A 25 -1.31 6.68 -13.14
CA ASP A 25 -0.09 7.46 -12.93
C ASP A 25 -0.20 8.87 -13.55
N PRO A 26 -0.13 9.96 -12.75
CA PRO A 26 -0.31 11.33 -13.23
C PRO A 26 0.86 11.85 -14.09
N THR A 27 2.01 11.17 -14.08
CA THR A 27 3.19 11.56 -14.87
C THR A 27 3.15 11.03 -16.30
N LEU A 28 2.29 10.05 -16.58
CA LEU A 28 2.16 9.45 -17.90
C LEU A 28 0.94 10.03 -18.62
N SER A 29 1.17 10.95 -19.57
CA SER A 29 0.14 11.38 -20.50
C SER A 29 0.09 10.45 -21.72
N VAL A 30 -1.01 9.71 -21.85
CA VAL A 30 -1.35 8.90 -23.04
C VAL A 30 -2.58 9.50 -23.70
N LYS A 31 -2.73 9.28 -25.01
CA LYS A 31 -3.96 9.66 -25.73
C LYS A 31 -5.18 8.98 -25.09
N GLU A 32 -6.27 9.72 -24.97
CA GLU A 32 -7.56 9.24 -24.47
C GLU A 32 -7.98 7.93 -25.15
N GLU A 33 -7.82 7.86 -26.48
CA GLU A 33 -8.11 6.69 -27.31
C GLU A 33 -7.34 5.44 -26.85
N THR A 34 -6.07 5.60 -26.48
CA THR A 34 -5.23 4.50 -26.00
C THR A 34 -5.60 4.10 -24.57
N LYS A 35 -5.97 5.06 -23.71
CA LYS A 35 -6.47 4.78 -22.36
C LYS A 35 -7.76 3.96 -22.41
N LEU A 36 -8.72 4.38 -23.23
CA LEU A 36 -9.99 3.67 -23.45
C LEU A 36 -9.76 2.26 -23.99
N ARG A 37 -8.91 2.10 -25.01
CA ARG A 37 -8.58 0.78 -25.58
C ARG A 37 -7.98 -0.17 -24.54
N ILE A 38 -7.12 0.32 -23.65
CA ILE A 38 -6.53 -0.49 -22.58
C ILE A 38 -7.60 -0.93 -21.57
N LEU A 39 -8.52 -0.04 -21.20
CA LEU A 39 -9.60 -0.33 -20.26
C LEU A 39 -10.59 -1.36 -20.81
N GLU A 40 -11.03 -1.21 -22.06
CA GLU A 40 -11.92 -2.19 -22.72
C GLU A 40 -11.30 -3.58 -22.81
N ILE A 41 -10.00 -3.66 -23.13
CA ILE A 41 -9.28 -4.94 -23.21
C ILE A 41 -9.14 -5.55 -21.82
N ALA A 42 -8.83 -4.74 -20.80
CA ALA A 42 -8.73 -5.21 -19.42
C ALA A 42 -10.07 -5.75 -18.91
N GLU A 43 -11.19 -5.10 -19.26
CA GLU A 43 -12.55 -5.55 -18.93
C GLU A 43 -12.91 -6.86 -19.65
N LYS A 44 -12.67 -6.95 -20.96
CA LYS A 44 -12.88 -8.19 -21.75
C LYS A 44 -12.09 -9.38 -21.25
N LEU A 45 -10.91 -9.12 -20.67
CA LEU A 45 -10.03 -10.15 -20.12
C LEU A 45 -10.29 -10.44 -18.64
N GLU A 46 -11.33 -9.84 -18.06
CA GLU A 46 -11.66 -9.91 -16.62
C GLU A 46 -10.43 -9.66 -15.73
N TYR A 47 -9.57 -8.73 -16.17
CA TYR A 47 -8.31 -8.44 -15.50
C TYR A 47 -8.58 -7.79 -14.15
N THR A 48 -8.65 -8.63 -13.12
CA THR A 48 -8.75 -8.18 -11.74
C THR A 48 -7.36 -7.79 -11.25
N VAL A 49 -7.14 -6.50 -11.01
CA VAL A 49 -5.97 -6.04 -10.26
C VAL A 49 -6.10 -6.62 -8.85
N SER A 50 -5.36 -7.69 -8.56
CA SER A 50 -5.36 -8.25 -7.21
C SER A 50 -4.96 -7.14 -6.23
N ALA A 51 -5.86 -6.84 -5.28
CA ALA A 51 -5.62 -5.83 -4.25
C ALA A 51 -4.29 -6.08 -3.51
N GLN A 52 -3.84 -7.34 -3.46
CA GLN A 52 -2.55 -7.76 -2.92
C GLN A 52 -1.33 -7.13 -3.61
N ARG A 53 -1.38 -6.79 -4.91
CA ARG A 53 -0.29 -6.05 -5.59
C ARG A 53 -0.34 -4.54 -5.41
N ARG A 54 -1.50 -3.95 -5.08
CA ARG A 54 -1.58 -2.51 -4.74
C ARG A 54 -0.79 -2.19 -3.47
N HIS A 55 -0.59 -3.18 -2.60
CA HIS A 55 0.21 -3.03 -1.39
C HIS A 55 1.73 -3.16 -1.60
N THR A 56 2.22 -3.55 -2.79
CA THR A 56 3.65 -3.80 -2.99
C THR A 56 4.43 -2.64 -3.63
N THR A 57 3.77 -1.62 -4.19
CA THR A 57 4.46 -0.60 -5.01
C THR A 57 4.21 0.86 -4.61
N GLY A 58 3.49 1.16 -3.53
CA GLY A 58 3.15 2.57 -3.23
C GLY A 58 2.92 2.98 -1.79
N LYS A 59 2.97 2.06 -0.82
CA LYS A 59 2.96 2.43 0.61
C LYS A 59 4.00 1.57 1.29
N ARG A 60 4.85 2.19 2.11
CA ARG A 60 5.77 1.54 3.06
C ARG A 60 5.21 0.16 3.38
N GLN A 61 5.93 -0.90 3.02
CA GLN A 61 5.81 -2.13 3.79
C GLN A 61 5.85 -1.65 5.23
N ALA A 62 4.73 -1.77 5.95
CA ALA A 62 4.73 -1.60 7.38
C ALA A 62 5.72 -2.65 7.87
N GLN A 63 6.97 -2.23 8.01
CA GLN A 63 7.99 -3.03 8.65
C GLN A 63 7.34 -3.34 9.99
N ARG A 64 7.09 -4.62 10.29
CA ARG A 64 6.65 -4.99 11.63
C ARG A 64 7.79 -4.59 12.56
N LEU A 65 7.68 -3.38 13.10
CA LEU A 65 8.63 -2.83 14.04
C LEU A 65 8.29 -3.46 15.38
N HIS A 66 9.16 -4.34 15.84
CA HIS A 66 9.03 -4.93 17.17
C HIS A 66 9.70 -4.00 18.17
N PHE A 67 8.91 -3.34 19.00
CA PHE A 67 9.41 -2.50 20.10
C PHE A 67 9.46 -3.33 21.39
N LEU A 68 10.56 -3.19 22.15
CA LEU A 68 10.70 -3.73 23.49
C LEU A 68 10.88 -2.56 24.46
N ALA A 69 9.93 -2.39 25.38
CA ALA A 69 10.04 -1.41 26.46
C ALA A 69 10.46 -2.13 27.74
N VAL A 70 11.59 -1.72 28.32
CA VAL A 70 12.10 -2.22 29.59
C VAL A 70 11.92 -1.14 30.64
N TYR A 71 11.19 -1.47 31.70
CA TYR A 71 10.95 -0.56 32.80
C TYR A 71 11.61 -1.10 34.06
N SER A 72 12.44 -0.29 34.70
CA SER A 72 12.97 -0.55 36.03
C SER A 72 12.24 0.38 37.01
N TYR A 73 11.00 0.03 37.32
CA TYR A 73 10.16 0.82 38.24
C TYR A 73 9.30 -0.11 39.10
N PRO A 74 9.19 0.13 40.42
CA PRO A 74 8.34 -0.67 41.28
C PRO A 74 6.86 -0.39 40.98
N LYS A 75 6.06 -1.46 40.81
CA LYS A 75 4.62 -1.40 40.46
C LYS A 75 3.80 -0.50 41.40
N THR A 76 4.21 -0.37 42.66
CA THR A 76 3.55 0.47 43.66
C THR A 76 3.73 1.97 43.44
N ALA A 77 4.83 2.37 42.79
CA ALA A 77 5.08 3.76 42.42
C ALA A 77 4.42 4.12 41.08
N GLU A 78 4.17 3.13 40.21
CA GLU A 78 3.50 3.32 38.91
C GLU A 78 2.08 3.89 39.05
N ILE A 79 1.34 3.45 40.07
CA ILE A 79 -0.05 3.87 40.31
C ILE A 79 -0.14 5.33 40.77
N ASN A 80 0.92 5.85 41.38
CA ASN A 80 0.95 7.20 41.97
C ASN A 80 1.61 8.24 41.05
N ASP A 81 2.16 7.84 39.90
CA ASP A 81 2.80 8.76 38.96
C ASP A 81 1.88 9.07 37.75
N PRO A 82 1.29 10.27 37.68
CA PRO A 82 0.40 10.67 36.59
C PRO A 82 1.10 10.77 35.22
N TYR A 83 2.43 10.93 35.19
CA TYR A 83 3.20 11.04 33.96
C TYR A 83 3.55 9.67 33.38
N TYR A 84 3.81 8.68 34.23
CA TYR A 84 4.18 7.34 33.79
C TYR A 84 3.09 6.67 32.94
N LEU A 85 1.84 6.72 33.40
CA LEU A 85 0.69 6.19 32.66
C LEU A 85 0.50 6.90 31.31
N SER A 86 0.69 8.23 31.29
CA SER A 86 0.56 9.04 30.08
C SER A 86 1.62 8.68 29.04
N ILE A 87 2.87 8.47 29.47
CA ILE A 87 3.98 8.07 28.60
C ILE A 87 3.75 6.64 28.07
N ARG A 88 3.35 5.70 28.93
CA ARG A 88 3.07 4.31 28.53
C ARG A 88 1.96 4.24 27.48
N HIS A 89 0.85 4.91 27.74
CA HIS A 89 -0.29 4.96 26.82
C HIS A 89 0.09 5.64 25.48
N GLY A 90 0.92 6.69 25.52
CA GLY A 90 1.44 7.32 24.30
C GLY A 90 2.28 6.37 23.44
N ILE A 91 3.14 5.56 24.06
CA ILE A 91 3.97 4.57 23.37
C ILE A 91 3.10 3.47 22.74
N GLU A 92 2.10 2.97 23.46
CA GLU A 92 1.15 1.96 22.97
C GLU A 92 0.37 2.49 21.75
N LEU A 93 -0.20 3.68 21.84
CA LEU A 93 -0.96 4.30 20.75
C LEU A 93 -0.13 4.54 19.49
N GLN A 94 1.14 4.93 19.62
CA GLN A 94 2.02 5.10 18.46
C GLN A 94 2.48 3.76 17.88
N SER A 95 2.65 2.74 18.71
CA SER A 95 3.00 1.40 18.27
C SER A 95 1.86 0.72 17.50
N GLU A 96 0.59 0.99 17.85
CA GLU A 96 -0.58 0.50 17.10
C GLU A 96 -0.77 1.19 15.74
N ARG A 97 -0.25 2.42 15.58
CA ARG A 97 -0.39 3.22 14.36
C ARG A 97 0.67 2.93 13.29
N LEU A 98 1.77 2.28 13.66
CA LEU A 98 2.91 1.96 12.80
C LEU A 98 2.81 0.55 12.20
#